data_AF-A0A2D7GAL2-F1
#
_entry.id   AF-A0A2D7GAL2-F1
#
_cell.length_a   1.000
_cell.length_b   1.000
_cell.length_c   1.000
_cell.angle_alpha   90.00
_cell.angle_beta   90.00
_cell.angle_gamma   90.00
#
_symmetry.space_group_name_H-M   'P 1'
#
loop_
_entity.id
_entity.type
_entity.pdbx_description
1 polymer ?
#
loop_
_entity_poly.entity_id
_entity_poly.type
_entity_poly.pdbx_seq_one_letter_code
_entity_poly.pdbx_strand_id
1 'polypeptide(L)' 'MLFLHGFCHTQAMWAIIAPMLAEHYTTVCSDLRGYGASDKPKGIEQYSFSEIGSDQL' A
#
# COMPACT_ATOMS: atom_id res chain seq x y z
N MET A 1 10.77 3.55 -5.63
CA MET A 1 10.50 2.25 -5.00
C MET A 1 9.12 2.32 -4.36
N LEU A 2 8.24 1.38 -4.70
CA LEU A 2 6.88 1.28 -4.15
C LEU A 2 6.82 0.12 -3.17
N PHE A 3 6.31 0.37 -1.96
CA PHE A 3 6.10 -0.63 -0.92
C PHE A 3 4.62 -0.91 -0.72
N LEU A 4 4.23 -2.17 -0.89
CA LEU A 4 2.87 -2.65 -0.67
C LEU A 4 2.84 -3.57 0.55
N HIS A 5 1.97 -3.29 1.51
CA HIS A 5 1.79 -4.13 2.69
C HIS A 5 0.87 -5.32 2.40
N GLY A 6 0.88 -6.32 3.29
CA GLY A 6 -0.01 -7.49 3.23
C GLY A 6 -1.26 -7.35 4.12
N PHE A 7 -1.99 -8.45 4.27
CA PHE A 7 -3.16 -8.56 5.14
C PHE A 7 -2.82 -8.19 6.60
N CYS A 8 -3.78 -7.56 7.29
CA CYS A 8 -3.67 -7.06 8.67
C CYS A 8 -2.59 -6.00 8.95
N HIS A 9 -1.90 -5.49 7.94
CA HIS A 9 -0.91 -4.42 8.09
C HIS A 9 -1.34 -3.15 7.36
N THR A 10 -0.58 -2.07 7.57
CA THR A 10 -0.69 -0.79 6.87
C THR A 10 0.69 -0.38 6.37
N GLN A 11 0.80 0.77 5.71
CA GLN A 11 2.08 1.36 5.28
C GLN A 11 3.10 1.48 6.43
N ALA A 12 2.64 1.53 7.69
CA ALA A 12 3.48 1.63 8.87
C ALA A 12 4.42 0.42 9.06
N MET A 13 4.14 -0.72 8.43
CA MET A 13 5.04 -1.88 8.41
C MET A 13 6.45 -1.52 7.90
N TRP A 14 6.54 -0.52 7.03
CA TRP A 14 7.79 -0.08 6.41
C TRP A 14 8.50 1.04 7.16
N ALA A 15 8.01 1.48 8.33
CA ALA A 15 8.53 2.65 9.03
C ALA A 15 10.04 2.60 9.35
N ILE A 16 10.60 1.41 9.52
CA ILE A 16 12.04 1.23 9.79
C ILE A 16 12.85 1.21 8.49
N ILE A 17 12.37 0.52 7.45
CA ILE A 17 13.14 0.25 6.23
C ILE A 17 13.02 1.39 5.21
N ALA A 18 11.86 2.03 5.12
CA ALA A 18 11.60 3.08 4.15
C ALA A 18 12.55 4.29 4.29
N PRO A 19 12.90 4.79 5.50
CA PRO A 19 13.87 5.86 5.65
C PRO A 19 15.27 5.50 5.16
N MET A 20 15.75 4.27 5.42
CA MET A 20 17.06 3.81 4.96
C MET A 20 17.12 3.73 3.43
N LEU A 21 16.04 3.27 2.80
CA LEU A 21 15.97 3.20 1.34
C LEU A 21 15.68 4.56 0.68
N ALA A 22 15.14 5.53 1.43
CA ALA A 22 14.91 6.89 0.98
C ALA A 22 16.22 7.65 0.68
N GLU A 23 17.34 7.22 1.27
CA GLU A 23 18.68 7.79 0.99
C GLU A 23 19.14 7.56 -0.45
N HIS A 24 18.61 6.52 -1.11
CA HIS A 24 19.04 6.11 -2.46
C HIS A 24 17.93 6.10 -3.50
N TYR A 25 16.66 6.03 -3.06
CA TYR A 25 15.51 5.93 -3.94
C TYR A 25 14.39 6.83 -3.44
N THR A 26 13.57 7.37 -4.35
CA THR A 26 12.27 7.91 -3.94
C THR A 26 11.41 6.76 -3.44
N THR A 27 11.04 6.77 -2.16
CA THR A 27 10.23 5.74 -1.53
C THR A 27 8.78 6.20 -1.39
N VAL A 28 7.84 5.33 -1.74
CA VAL A 28 6.40 5.52 -1.53
C VAL A 28 5.87 4.30 -0.80
N CYS A 29 5.23 4.52 0.35
CA CYS A 29 4.55 3.48 1.12
C CYS A 29 3.05 3.75 1.03
N SER A 30 2.30 2.91 0.32
CA SER A 30 0.86 3.09 0.15
C SER A 30 0.08 2.16 1.09
N ASP A 31 -1.06 2.66 1.59
CA ASP A 31 -2.10 1.82 2.16
C ASP A 31 -2.96 1.27 1.02
N LEU A 32 -3.13 -0.05 0.94
CA LEU A 32 -4.01 -0.67 -0.05
C LEU A 32 -5.48 -0.30 0.23
N ARG A 33 -6.34 -0.29 -0.79
CA ARG A 33 -7.79 -0.13 -0.61
C ARG A 33 -8.31 -1.07 0.49
N GLY A 34 -9.13 -0.54 1.39
CA GLY A 34 -9.61 -1.25 2.57
C GLY A 34 -8.73 -1.13 3.82
N TYR A 35 -7.50 -0.63 3.72
CA TYR A 35 -6.54 -0.55 4.83
C TYR A 35 -6.21 0.88 5.22
N GLY A 36 -5.78 1.04 6.49
CA GLY A 36 -5.23 2.29 7.01
C GLY A 36 -6.09 3.51 6.70
N ALA A 37 -5.45 4.53 6.14
CA ALA A 37 -6.09 5.79 5.77
C ALA A 37 -6.75 5.76 4.38
N SER A 38 -6.56 4.69 3.58
CA SER A 38 -7.14 4.57 2.24
C SER A 38 -8.65 4.31 2.28
N ASP A 39 -9.30 4.61 1.15
CA ASP A 39 -10.73 4.40 0.97
C ASP A 39 -11.11 2.91 1.15
N LYS A 40 -12.34 2.71 1.62
CA LYS A 40 -12.91 1.39 1.98
C LYS A 40 -14.16 1.15 1.12
N PRO A 41 -13.98 0.90 -0.20
CA PRO A 41 -15.10 0.75 -1.12
C PRO A 41 -15.97 -0.45 -0.71
N LYS A 42 -17.29 -0.33 -0.93
CA LYS A 42 -18.23 -1.42 -0.62
C LYS A 42 -18.24 -2.43 -1.76
N GLY A 43 -18.47 -3.70 -1.41
CA GLY A 43 -18.57 -4.79 -2.38
C GLY A 43 -17.24 -5.55 -2.52
N ILE A 44 -17.32 -6.87 -2.59
CA ILE A 44 -16.14 -7.74 -2.66
C ILE A 44 -15.43 -7.66 -4.01
N GLU A 45 -16.17 -7.29 -5.06
CA GLU A 45 -15.67 -7.11 -6.42
C GLU A 45 -14.60 -6.00 -6.49
N GLN A 46 -14.71 -5.01 -5.60
CA GLN A 46 -13.74 -3.93 -5.46
C GLN A 46 -12.39 -4.40 -4.92
N TYR A 47 -12.27 -5.65 -4.44
CA TYR A 47 -11.05 -6.20 -3.86
C TYR A 47 -10.42 -7.31 -4.73
N SER A 48 -10.77 -7.37 -6.02
CA SER A 48 -10.08 -8.25 -6.96
C SER A 48 -8.60 -7.83 -7.11
N PHE A 49 -7.73 -8.78 -7.49
CA PHE A 49 -6.31 -8.46 -7.72
C PHE A 49 -6.12 -7.40 -8.81
N SER A 50 -6.96 -7.41 -9.85
CA SER A 50 -6.93 -6.42 -10.92
C SER A 50 -7.27 -5.02 -10.41
N GLU A 51 -8.28 -4.91 -9.55
CA GLU A 51 -8.69 -3.66 -8.93
C GLU A 51 -7.59 -3.10 -8.01
N ILE A 52 -7.05 -3.93 -7.12
CA ILE A 52 -5.96 -3.54 -6.22
C ILE A 52 -4.71 -3.12 -7.01
N GLY A 53 -4.39 -3.83 -8.09
CA GLY A 53 -3.26 -3.50 -8.96
C GLY A 53 -3.45 -2.18 -9.72
N SER A 54 -4.68 -1.86 -10.12
CA SER A 54 -4.98 -0.63 -10.86
C SER A 54 -4.77 0.63 -10.01
N ASP A 55 -4.89 0.54 -8.68
CA ASP A 55 -4.61 1.65 -7.76
C ASP A 55 -3.13 2.07 -7.72
N GLN A 56 -2.23 1.24 -8.27
CA GLN A 56 -0.77 1.44 -8.17
C GLN A 56 -0.14 1.96 -9.47
N LEU A 57 -0.95 2.24 -10.49
CA LEU A 57 -0.53 2.79 -11.79
C LEU A 57 -0.59 4.32 -11.76
#